data_AF-A0A254RKX7-F1
#
_entry.id   AF-A0A254RKX7-F1
#
_cell.length_a   1.000
_cell.length_b   1.000
_cell.length_c   1.000
_cell.angle_alpha   90.00
_cell.angle_beta   90.00
_cell.angle_gamma   90.00
#
_symmetry.space_group_name_H-M   'P 1'
#
loop_
_entity.id
_entity.type
_entity.pdbx_description
1 polymer ?
#
loop_
_entity_poly.entity_id
_entity_poly.type
_entity_poly.pdbx_seq_one_letter_code
_entity_poly.pdbx_strand_id
1 'polypeptide(L)'
;MMQFFRYFKNESENPFEGKDQDKAMLWFYEQSYASMGDDKDQIEEYRCYVKEFREDDGVPEGFKALLFNRYMKMAFSVVDAIPEFKTFYEEYYG
;
A
#
# COMPACT_ATOMS: atom_id res chain seq x y z
N MET A 1 18.30 0.65 0.87
CA MET A 1 16.92 0.24 0.59
C MET A 1 16.18 0.10 1.92
N MET A 2 15.70 1.20 2.51
CA MET A 2 15.03 1.22 3.84
C MET A 2 14.16 2.48 4.06
N GLN A 3 14.14 3.40 3.09
CA GLN A 3 13.55 4.73 3.27
C GLN A 3 12.04 4.77 2.99
N PHE A 4 11.47 3.75 2.32
CA PHE A 4 10.06 3.73 1.96
C PHE A 4 9.14 3.13 3.04
N PHE A 5 9.61 2.13 3.79
CA PHE A 5 8.84 1.57 4.90
C PHE A 5 8.74 2.61 6.01
N ARG A 6 7.55 3.12 6.27
CA ARG A 6 7.29 4.15 7.29
C ARG A 6 7.04 3.50 8.65
N TYR A 7 6.42 2.32 8.69
CA TYR A 7 5.91 1.67 9.89
C TYR A 7 6.70 0.41 10.26
N PHE A 8 7.01 -0.48 9.31
CA PHE A 8 7.75 -1.72 9.56
C PHE A 8 9.26 -1.47 9.57
N LYS A 9 9.93 -1.77 10.69
CA LYS A 9 11.39 -1.62 10.87
C LYS A 9 12.08 -2.94 11.21
N ASN A 10 11.51 -4.07 10.78
CA ASN A 10 11.95 -5.43 11.11
C ASN A 10 11.65 -5.87 12.54
N GLU A 11 10.67 -5.26 13.21
CA GLU A 11 10.16 -5.76 14.49
C GLU A 11 9.48 -7.13 14.31
N SER A 12 9.56 -7.98 15.32
CA SER A 12 8.89 -9.29 15.32
C SER A 12 7.39 -9.18 15.54
N GLU A 13 6.94 -8.10 16.19
CA GLU A 13 5.55 -7.87 16.57
C GLU A 13 5.12 -6.46 16.14
N ASN A 14 3.84 -6.32 15.83
CA ASN A 14 3.27 -5.05 15.40
C ASN A 14 3.12 -4.08 16.60
N PRO A 15 3.88 -2.98 16.66
CA PRO A 15 3.88 -2.09 17.82
C PRO A 15 2.58 -1.26 17.93
N PHE A 16 1.81 -1.20 16.85
CA PHE A 16 0.55 -0.45 16.73
C PHE A 16 -0.68 -1.29 17.05
N GLU A 17 -0.54 -2.61 17.17
CA GLU A 17 -1.64 -3.53 17.48
C GLU A 17 -2.37 -3.10 18.77
N GLY A 18 -3.70 -2.98 18.69
CA GLY A 18 -4.54 -2.53 19.79
C GLY A 18 -4.40 -1.05 20.20
N LYS A 19 -3.57 -0.25 19.49
CA LYS A 19 -3.33 1.18 19.78
C LYS A 19 -3.78 2.10 18.64
N ASP A 20 -3.47 1.72 17.41
CA ASP A 20 -3.74 2.51 16.21
C ASP A 20 -3.99 1.53 15.05
N GLN A 21 -5.27 1.38 14.69
CA GLN A 21 -5.68 0.36 13.71
C GLN A 21 -5.12 0.65 12.31
N ASP A 22 -5.06 1.91 11.90
CA ASP A 22 -4.57 2.29 10.58
C ASP A 22 -3.08 2.00 10.48
N LYS A 23 -2.30 2.42 11.49
CA LYS A 23 -0.85 2.12 11.52
C LYS A 23 -0.58 0.63 11.68
N ALA A 24 -1.42 -0.10 12.42
CA ALA A 24 -1.30 -1.55 12.53
C ALA A 24 -1.49 -2.24 11.18
N MET A 25 -2.50 -1.83 10.41
CA MET A 25 -2.74 -2.32 9.06
C MET A 25 -1.58 -1.97 8.11
N LEU A 26 -1.10 -0.73 8.15
CA LEU A 26 0.01 -0.26 7.31
C LEU A 26 1.32 -1.02 7.62
N TRP A 27 1.63 -1.21 8.90
CA TRP A 27 2.76 -2.04 9.34
C TRP A 27 2.67 -3.46 8.77
N PHE A 28 1.48 -4.06 8.82
CA PHE A 28 1.25 -5.42 8.30
C PHE A 28 1.48 -5.51 6.79
N TYR A 29 1.02 -4.53 6.02
CA TYR A 29 1.25 -4.51 4.57
C TYR A 29 2.71 -4.28 4.22
N GLU A 30 3.41 -3.40 4.94
CA GLU A 30 4.84 -3.18 4.75
C GLU A 30 5.65 -4.45 5.06
N GLN A 31 5.36 -5.13 6.18
CA GLN A 31 5.98 -6.42 6.52
C GLN A 31 5.70 -7.47 5.44
N SER A 32 4.44 -7.57 5.01
CA SER A 32 4.00 -8.51 3.97
C SER A 32 4.79 -8.28 2.68
N TYR A 33 4.92 -7.03 2.25
CA TYR A 33 5.67 -6.67 1.05
C TYR A 33 7.18 -6.90 1.22
N ALA A 34 7.75 -6.65 2.40
CA ALA A 34 9.15 -6.95 2.69
C ALA A 34 9.49 -8.43 2.51
N SER A 35 8.52 -9.31 2.81
CA SER A 35 8.67 -10.76 2.72
C SER A 35 8.39 -11.29 1.31
N MET A 36 7.31 -10.83 0.68
CA MET A 36 6.82 -11.38 -0.59
C MET A 36 7.39 -10.67 -1.83
N GLY A 37 7.71 -9.38 -1.72
CA GLY A 37 8.11 -8.55 -2.85
C GLY A 37 6.97 -8.27 -3.83
N ASP A 38 7.36 -8.02 -5.08
CA ASP A 38 6.43 -7.64 -6.15
C ASP A 38 5.58 -8.81 -6.63
N ASP A 39 4.28 -8.53 -6.83
CA ASP A 39 3.33 -9.38 -7.52
C ASP A 39 3.03 -8.77 -8.90
N LYS A 40 3.44 -9.47 -9.97
CA LYS A 40 3.31 -8.96 -11.34
C LYS A 40 1.86 -8.77 -11.76
N ASP A 41 0.97 -9.68 -11.36
CA ASP A 41 -0.44 -9.62 -11.76
C ASP A 41 -1.11 -8.42 -11.09
N GLN A 42 -0.78 -8.15 -9.82
CA GLN A 42 -1.27 -6.96 -9.11
C GLN A 42 -0.74 -5.67 -9.73
N ILE A 43 0.53 -5.63 -10.15
CA ILE A 43 1.13 -4.44 -10.81
C ILE A 43 0.45 -4.18 -12.16
N GLU A 44 0.21 -5.21 -12.95
CA GLU A 44 -0.48 -5.07 -14.24
C GLU A 44 -1.91 -4.58 -14.06
N GLU A 45 -2.64 -5.12 -13.07
CA GLU A 45 -3.98 -4.66 -12.71
C GLU A 45 -3.96 -3.19 -12.24
N TYR A 46 -3.02 -2.84 -11.36
CA TYR A 46 -2.84 -1.48 -10.87
C TYR A 46 -2.62 -0.49 -12.03
N ARG A 47 -1.71 -0.81 -12.96
CA ARG A 47 -1.44 0.01 -14.15
C ARG A 47 -2.63 0.13 -15.09
N CYS A 48 -3.55 -0.84 -15.10
CA CYS A 48 -4.78 -0.75 -15.89
C CYS A 48 -5.69 0.37 -15.37
N TYR A 49 -5.80 0.52 -14.05
CA TYR A 49 -6.77 1.40 -13.41
C TYR A 49 -6.18 2.73 -12.94
N VAL A 50 -5.02 2.71 -12.32
CA VAL A 50 -4.35 3.90 -11.80
C VAL A 50 -3.33 4.38 -12.81
N LYS A 51 -3.74 5.34 -13.63
CA LYS A 51 -2.85 6.04 -14.58
C LYS A 51 -2.14 7.20 -13.87
N GLU A 52 -0.83 7.33 -14.13
CA GLU A 52 0.04 8.44 -13.73
C GLU A 52 -0.18 8.91 -12.29
N PHE A 53 0.44 8.22 -11.33
CA PHE A 53 0.30 8.53 -9.91
C PHE A 53 1.60 8.33 -9.14
N ARG A 54 2.17 9.44 -8.65
CA ARG A 54 3.32 9.46 -7.74
C ARG A 54 4.47 8.56 -8.20
N GLU A 55 4.91 8.66 -9.45
CA GLU A 55 5.90 7.74 -10.03
C GLU A 55 7.28 7.82 -9.35
N ASP A 56 7.67 9.00 -8.86
CA ASP A 56 9.01 9.30 -8.34
C ASP A 56 9.06 9.59 -6.83
N ASP A 57 8.08 9.16 -6.04
CA ASP A 57 8.04 9.42 -4.59
C ASP A 57 8.89 8.46 -3.74
N GLY A 58 9.64 7.57 -4.39
CA GLY A 58 10.51 6.58 -3.73
C GLY A 58 9.77 5.38 -3.13
N VAL A 59 8.45 5.28 -3.31
CA VAL A 59 7.67 4.11 -2.90
C VAL A 59 7.57 3.12 -4.08
N PRO A 60 7.93 1.84 -3.88
CA PRO A 60 7.86 0.83 -4.93
C PRO A 60 6.46 0.69 -5.53
N GLU A 61 6.38 0.57 -6.85
CA GLU A 61 5.11 0.39 -7.57
C GLU A 61 4.38 -0.88 -7.14
N GLY A 62 5.08 -1.98 -6.87
CA GLY A 62 4.45 -3.20 -6.35
C GLY A 62 3.80 -3.01 -4.98
N PHE A 63 4.34 -2.12 -4.15
CA PHE A 63 3.70 -1.78 -2.88
C PHE A 63 2.44 -0.93 -3.08
N LYS A 64 2.47 0.02 -4.03
CA LYS A 64 1.26 0.76 -4.44
C LYS A 64 0.18 -0.18 -4.97
N ALA A 65 0.57 -1.15 -5.78
CA ALA A 65 -0.32 -2.17 -6.32
C ALA A 65 -0.93 -3.06 -5.23
N LEU A 66 -0.14 -3.48 -4.23
CA LEU A 66 -0.62 -4.23 -3.07
C LEU A 66 -1.71 -3.45 -2.32
N LEU A 67 -1.45 -2.19 -2.00
CA LEU A 67 -2.40 -1.33 -1.28
C LEU A 67 -3.69 -1.11 -2.11
N PHE A 68 -3.55 -0.83 -3.40
CA PHE A 68 -4.69 -0.66 -4.30
C PHE A 68 -5.54 -1.94 -4.41
N ASN A 69 -4.91 -3.12 -4.53
CA ASN A 69 -5.62 -4.40 -4.55
C ASN A 69 -6.45 -4.63 -3.27
N ARG A 70 -5.99 -4.12 -2.12
CA ARG A 70 -6.73 -4.22 -0.85
C ARG A 70 -7.92 -3.27 -0.82
N TYR A 71 -7.78 -2.04 -1.33
CA TYR A 71 -8.91 -1.12 -1.52
C TYR A 71 -9.97 -1.71 -2.46
N MET A 72 -9.53 -2.27 -3.59
CA MET A 72 -10.40 -2.91 -4.59
C MET A 72 -11.25 -4.05 -4.00
N LYS A 73 -10.74 -4.80 -3.01
CA LYS A 73 -11.51 -5.87 -2.34
C LYS A 73 -12.62 -5.35 -1.42
N MET A 74 -12.54 -4.10 -0.99
CA MET A 74 -13.51 -3.46 -0.10
C MET A 74 -14.46 -2.51 -0.84
N ALA A 75 -14.12 -2.13 -2.07
CA ALA A 75 -14.90 -1.18 -2.87
C ALA A 75 -16.06 -1.84 -3.63
N PHE A 76 -17.15 -1.10 -3.79
CA PHE A 76 -18.29 -1.51 -4.61
C PHE A 76 -18.00 -1.44 -6.13
N SER A 77 -17.07 -0.58 -6.53
CA SER A 77 -16.61 -0.45 -7.91
C SER A 77 -15.18 0.06 -7.98
N VAL A 78 -14.50 -0.22 -9.09
CA VAL A 78 -13.15 0.28 -9.35
C VAL A 78 -13.10 1.81 -9.45
N VAL A 79 -14.16 2.40 -10.00
CA VAL A 79 -14.25 3.86 -10.20
C VAL A 79 -14.26 4.60 -8.86
N ASP A 80 -14.90 4.02 -7.85
CA ASP A 80 -14.94 4.57 -6.49
C ASP A 80 -13.64 4.28 -5.72
N ALA A 81 -13.00 3.14 -5.99
CA ALA A 81 -11.75 2.75 -5.33
C ALA A 81 -10.57 3.68 -5.65
N ILE A 82 -10.47 4.18 -6.89
CA ILE A 82 -9.34 5.02 -7.33
C ILE A 82 -9.20 6.32 -6.51
N PRO A 83 -10.22 7.18 -6.38
CA PRO A 83 -10.10 8.43 -5.62
C PRO A 83 -9.86 8.19 -4.12
N GLU A 84 -10.48 7.16 -3.54
CA GLU A 84 -10.27 6.79 -2.14
C GLU A 84 -8.83 6.30 -1.91
N PHE A 85 -8.33 5.42 -2.79
CA PHE A 85 -6.96 4.95 -2.74
C PHE A 85 -5.97 6.11 -2.86
N LYS A 86 -6.17 7.04 -3.80
CA LYS A 86 -5.27 8.20 -3.96
C LYS A 86 -5.29 9.06 -2.70
N THR A 87 -6.46 9.32 -2.11
CA THR A 87 -6.58 10.12 -0.88
C THR A 87 -5.86 9.45 0.29
N PHE A 88 -6.10 8.16 0.49
CA PHE A 88 -5.39 7.36 1.49
C PHE A 88 -3.88 7.36 1.28
N TYR A 89 -3.44 7.16 0.03
CA TYR A 89 -2.04 7.15 -0.30
C TYR A 89 -1.36 8.48 0.05
N GLU A 90 -2.00 9.60 -0.27
CA GLU A 90 -1.51 10.94 0.06
C GLU A 90 -1.40 11.16 1.57
N GLU A 91 -2.37 10.67 2.36
CA GLU A 91 -2.37 10.81 3.82
C GLU A 91 -1.18 10.08 4.48
N TYR A 92 -0.89 8.86 4.04
CA TYR A 92 0.09 8.00 4.71
C TYR A 92 1.44 7.91 4.01
N TYR A 93 1.50 8.13 2.70
CA TYR A 93 2.68 7.96 1.84
C TYR A 93 3.01 9.16 0.93
N GLY A 94 2.15 10.19 0.92
CA GLY A 94 2.36 11.44 0.16
C GLY A 94 3.57 12.27 0.58
#